data_AF-A0A843JL20-F1
#
_entry.id   AF-A0A843JL20-F1
#
_cell.length_a   1.000
_cell.length_b   1.000
_cell.length_c   1.000
_cell.angle_alpha   90.00
_cell.angle_beta   90.00
_cell.angle_gamma   90.00
#
_symmetry.space_group_name_H-M   'P 1'
#
loop_
_entity.id
_entity.type
_entity.pdbx_description
1 polymer ?
#
loop_
_entity_poly.entity_id
_entity_poly.type
_entity_poly.pdbx_seq_one_letter_code
_entity_poly.pdbx_strand_id
1 'polypeptide(L)'
;VTNPDGTTSTVSSVTTVAVDGTETTQSTVTNPDGTTSTVSSVTTVAVDGTETTQSTVTNPDGTTSTVVTYTNSDGTVITTTETIKDVSGNVTQTAETVTTVTDSTVNGVRTTTTQKGSTVTDASGNVTNVNISETAVKHEDGSSTVVRATETIKGGKATTEVAAGSISADGKVHTTAVSSDYEIVTSVKTDGDEGNYTLSNESVQTAIKQQTFIEGALGAGKEKAVEIFSDTRDISVSVEKETFECMADGNASFRMVSSQGSMTFGCDVLSSLSGKNDVLLLFAAADRSSMTSAQREIIESGSTVLNLAATSGGKSIGNELGGKVIVTVKYAAEDGKSAVAYYIDEDGNKLRVSDQSYDAESGMVIMILEHFSIYMIVDEESAENESGLTIYIVNAAAPVVLLIIVGVIIYRRMA
;
A
#
# COMPACT_ATOMS: atom_id res chain seq x y z
N VAL A 1 5.16 3.18 -39.16
CA VAL A 1 5.24 3.47 -37.71
C VAL A 1 6.71 3.43 -37.33
N THR A 2 7.21 4.43 -36.59
CA THR A 2 8.60 4.45 -36.13
C THR A 2 8.65 3.87 -34.72
N ASN A 3 9.45 2.83 -34.51
CA ASN A 3 9.61 2.15 -33.24
C ASN A 3 10.52 2.95 -32.28
N PRO A 4 10.48 2.69 -30.96
CA PRO A 4 11.30 3.40 -29.97
C PRO A 4 12.81 3.34 -30.21
N ASP A 5 13.27 2.31 -30.95
CA ASP A 5 14.67 2.12 -31.35
C ASP A 5 15.06 2.86 -32.63
N GLY A 6 14.14 3.64 -33.22
CA GLY A 6 14.36 4.41 -34.45
C GLY A 6 14.14 3.62 -35.74
N THR A 7 13.79 2.34 -35.67
CA THR A 7 13.46 1.53 -36.86
C THR A 7 12.04 1.80 -37.36
N THR A 8 11.74 1.46 -38.61
CA THR A 8 10.43 1.72 -39.24
C THR A 8 9.72 0.43 -39.63
N SER A 9 8.49 0.24 -39.13
CA SER A 9 7.57 -0.82 -39.54
C SER A 9 6.52 -0.28 -40.52
N THR A 10 6.12 -1.08 -41.51
CA THR A 10 4.98 -0.78 -42.38
C THR A 10 3.71 -1.42 -41.85
N VAL A 11 2.61 -0.66 -41.87
CA VAL A 11 1.28 -1.14 -41.47
C VAL A 11 0.34 -0.93 -42.65
N SER A 12 -0.36 -1.97 -43.04
CA SER A 12 -1.44 -1.92 -44.05
C SER A 12 -2.72 -2.43 -43.40
N SER A 13 -3.83 -1.71 -43.59
CA SER A 13 -5.12 -2.06 -43.00
C SER A 13 -6.24 -1.87 -44.03
N VAL A 14 -7.18 -2.80 -44.05
CA VAL A 14 -8.37 -2.78 -44.90
C VAL A 14 -9.58 -3.13 -44.05
N THR A 15 -10.62 -2.30 -44.12
CA THR A 15 -11.92 -2.57 -43.50
C THR A 15 -12.99 -2.68 -44.57
N THR A 16 -13.83 -3.70 -44.47
CA THR A 16 -14.99 -3.91 -45.33
C THR A 16 -16.25 -4.10 -44.48
N VAL A 17 -17.34 -3.44 -44.86
CA VAL A 17 -18.65 -3.56 -44.23
C VAL A 17 -19.61 -4.21 -45.23
N ALA A 18 -20.18 -5.36 -44.87
CA ALA A 18 -21.14 -6.09 -45.68
C ALA A 18 -22.55 -5.50 -45.56
N VAL A 19 -23.44 -5.88 -46.49
CA VAL A 19 -24.84 -5.38 -46.54
C VAL A 19 -25.64 -5.79 -45.31
N ASP A 20 -25.29 -6.91 -44.68
CA ASP A 20 -25.89 -7.40 -43.43
C ASP A 20 -25.33 -6.71 -42.18
N GLY A 21 -24.43 -5.73 -42.34
CA GLY A 21 -23.82 -4.99 -41.23
C GLY A 21 -22.57 -5.65 -40.65
N THR A 22 -22.13 -6.81 -41.17
CA THR A 22 -20.88 -7.45 -40.74
C THR A 22 -19.68 -6.58 -41.11
N GLU A 23 -18.84 -6.26 -40.13
CA GLU A 23 -17.59 -5.54 -40.34
C GLU A 23 -16.41 -6.51 -40.30
N THR A 24 -15.49 -6.39 -41.25
CA THR A 24 -14.25 -7.17 -41.29
C THR A 24 -13.07 -6.22 -41.44
N THR A 25 -12.08 -6.36 -40.58
CA THR A 25 -10.83 -5.61 -40.67
C THR A 25 -9.65 -6.57 -40.78
N GLN A 26 -8.77 -6.33 -41.74
CA GLN A 26 -7.50 -7.04 -41.85
C GLN A 26 -6.36 -6.05 -41.78
N SER A 27 -5.43 -6.28 -40.87
CA SER A 27 -4.21 -5.47 -40.72
C SER A 27 -2.97 -6.36 -40.82
N THR A 28 -1.95 -5.88 -41.52
CA THR A 28 -0.63 -6.52 -41.61
C THR A 28 0.42 -5.55 -41.12
N VAL A 29 1.26 -6.00 -40.20
CA VAL A 29 2.44 -5.29 -39.71
C VAL A 29 3.66 -5.99 -40.25
N THR A 30 4.54 -5.27 -40.94
CA THR A 30 5.85 -5.77 -41.36
C THR A 30 6.92 -5.05 -40.56
N ASN A 31 7.71 -5.82 -39.82
CA ASN A 31 8.81 -5.35 -39.01
C ASN A 31 10.04 -5.00 -39.88
N PRO A 32 11.01 -4.24 -39.36
CA PRO A 32 12.21 -3.85 -40.09
C PRO A 32 13.07 -5.03 -40.56
N ASP A 33 13.00 -6.17 -39.85
CA ASP A 33 13.69 -7.41 -40.19
C ASP A 33 12.96 -8.22 -41.28
N GLY A 34 11.85 -7.71 -41.81
CA GLY A 34 11.03 -8.34 -42.84
C GLY A 34 10.03 -9.36 -42.31
N THR A 35 9.98 -9.60 -41.00
CA THR A 35 8.98 -10.47 -40.38
C THR A 35 7.60 -9.81 -40.39
N THR A 36 6.54 -10.60 -40.54
CA THR A 36 5.17 -10.08 -40.65
C THR A 36 4.24 -10.70 -39.63
N SER A 37 3.38 -9.87 -39.04
CA SER A 37 2.22 -10.31 -38.26
C SER A 37 0.94 -9.87 -38.96
N THR A 38 -0.10 -10.70 -38.88
CA THR A 38 -1.43 -10.37 -39.43
C THR A 38 -2.48 -10.41 -38.33
N VAL A 39 -3.39 -9.43 -38.34
CA VAL A 39 -4.58 -9.41 -37.50
C VAL A 39 -5.80 -9.39 -38.41
N SER A 40 -6.73 -10.32 -38.21
CA SER A 40 -8.01 -10.36 -38.90
C SER A 40 -9.13 -10.34 -37.88
N SER A 41 -9.99 -9.33 -37.91
CA SER A 41 -11.15 -9.22 -37.03
C SER A 41 -12.46 -9.22 -37.83
N VAL A 42 -13.47 -9.88 -37.30
CA VAL A 42 -14.84 -9.90 -37.82
C VAL A 42 -15.79 -9.56 -36.69
N THR A 43 -16.64 -8.56 -36.89
CA THR A 43 -17.65 -8.11 -35.94
C THR A 43 -19.04 -8.27 -36.53
N THR A 44 -19.94 -8.87 -35.75
CA THR A 44 -21.33 -9.13 -36.09
C THR A 44 -22.25 -8.68 -34.96
N VAL A 45 -23.44 -8.17 -35.30
CA VAL A 45 -24.45 -7.78 -34.31
C VAL A 45 -25.70 -8.62 -34.55
N ALA A 46 -26.11 -9.39 -33.54
CA ALA A 46 -27.28 -10.23 -33.57
C ALA A 46 -28.58 -9.40 -33.43
N VAL A 47 -29.72 -10.02 -33.75
CA VAL A 47 -31.04 -9.36 -33.70
C VAL A 47 -31.42 -8.90 -32.28
N ASP A 48 -30.95 -9.61 -31.26
CA ASP A 48 -31.16 -9.24 -29.85
C ASP A 48 -30.23 -8.13 -29.36
N GLY A 49 -29.37 -7.60 -30.24
CA GLY A 49 -28.39 -6.56 -29.96
C GLY A 49 -27.05 -7.08 -29.42
N THR A 50 -26.86 -8.39 -29.30
CA THR A 50 -25.59 -8.98 -28.88
C THR A 50 -24.52 -8.76 -29.95
N GLU A 51 -23.38 -8.21 -29.56
CA GLU A 51 -22.23 -8.02 -30.45
C GLU A 51 -21.24 -9.18 -30.27
N THR A 52 -20.77 -9.76 -31.38
CA THR A 52 -19.71 -10.77 -31.40
C THR A 52 -18.56 -10.27 -32.24
N THR A 53 -17.38 -10.17 -31.64
CA THR A 53 -16.12 -9.85 -32.35
C THR A 53 -15.16 -11.02 -32.24
N GLN A 54 -14.74 -11.57 -33.38
CA GLN A 54 -13.68 -12.57 -33.47
C GLN A 54 -12.44 -11.95 -34.09
N SER A 55 -11.31 -12.01 -33.40
CA SER A 55 -10.01 -11.55 -33.85
C SER A 55 -9.03 -12.72 -33.90
N THR A 56 -8.28 -12.85 -35.00
CA THR A 56 -7.19 -13.82 -35.12
C THR A 56 -5.90 -13.08 -35.40
N VAL A 57 -4.90 -13.31 -34.56
CA VAL A 57 -3.54 -12.82 -34.72
C VAL A 57 -2.68 -14.00 -35.17
N THR A 58 -1.92 -13.80 -36.24
CA THR A 58 -0.84 -14.72 -36.65
C THR A 58 0.48 -14.00 -36.45
N ASN A 59 1.31 -14.54 -35.57
CA ASN A 59 2.64 -14.02 -35.27
C ASN A 59 3.66 -14.45 -36.34
N PRO A 60 4.84 -13.79 -36.42
CA PRO A 60 5.82 -14.13 -37.44
C PRO A 60 6.45 -15.50 -37.25
N ASP A 61 6.43 -16.03 -36.03
CA ASP A 61 6.86 -17.39 -35.73
C ASP A 61 5.86 -18.46 -36.21
N GLY A 62 4.68 -18.04 -36.72
CA GLY A 62 3.62 -18.92 -37.20
C GLY A 62 2.61 -19.34 -36.13
N THR A 63 2.79 -18.93 -34.87
CA THR A 63 1.78 -19.15 -33.83
C THR A 63 0.55 -18.29 -34.09
N THR A 64 -0.61 -18.78 -33.68
CA THR A 64 -1.89 -18.05 -33.84
C THR A 64 -2.60 -17.90 -32.51
N SER A 65 -3.13 -16.72 -32.22
CA SER A 65 -4.11 -16.50 -31.15
C SER A 65 -5.45 -16.12 -31.77
N THR A 66 -6.52 -16.79 -31.38
CA THR A 66 -7.89 -16.42 -31.74
C THR A 66 -8.62 -15.98 -30.48
N VAL A 67 -9.13 -14.75 -30.48
CA VAL A 67 -9.93 -14.16 -29.42
C VAL A 67 -11.34 -13.97 -29.94
N VAL A 68 -12.34 -14.53 -29.25
CA VAL A 68 -13.76 -14.30 -29.53
C VAL A 68 -14.38 -13.60 -28.33
N THR A 69 -14.95 -12.43 -28.55
CA THR A 69 -15.64 -11.63 -27.54
C THR A 69 -17.12 -11.55 -27.86
N TYR A 70 -17.95 -11.93 -26.90
CA TYR A 70 -19.40 -11.76 -26.91
C TYR A 70 -19.77 -10.69 -25.89
N THR A 71 -20.48 -9.66 -26.33
CA THR A 71 -21.01 -8.60 -25.48
C THR A 71 -22.53 -8.62 -25.61
N ASN A 72 -23.23 -8.85 -24.49
CA ASN A 72 -24.69 -8.79 -24.50
C ASN A 72 -25.18 -7.36 -24.79
N SER A 73 -26.46 -7.23 -25.14
CA SER A 73 -27.01 -5.96 -25.65
C SER A 73 -26.99 -4.78 -24.68
N ASP A 74 -26.92 -5.02 -23.36
CA ASP A 74 -26.80 -3.98 -22.34
C ASP A 74 -25.34 -3.76 -21.87
N GLY A 75 -24.38 -4.53 -22.40
CA GLY A 75 -22.97 -4.45 -22.04
C GLY A 75 -22.62 -4.98 -20.65
N THR A 76 -23.57 -5.59 -19.93
CA THR A 76 -23.36 -6.09 -18.56
C THR A 76 -22.61 -7.41 -18.50
N VAL A 77 -22.68 -8.23 -19.56
CA VAL A 77 -21.98 -9.52 -19.63
C VAL A 77 -21.08 -9.56 -20.85
N ILE A 78 -19.80 -9.78 -20.60
CA ILE A 78 -18.76 -9.90 -21.62
C ILE A 78 -18.10 -11.28 -21.45
N THR A 79 -18.15 -12.11 -22.48
CA THR A 79 -17.46 -13.39 -22.52
C THR A 79 -16.35 -13.34 -23.56
N THR A 80 -15.11 -13.58 -23.15
CA THR A 80 -13.94 -13.62 -24.02
C THR A 80 -13.34 -15.03 -23.99
N THR A 81 -13.24 -15.67 -25.15
CA THR A 81 -12.50 -16.93 -25.31
C THR A 81 -11.25 -16.67 -26.12
N GLU A 82 -10.08 -16.94 -25.56
CA GLU A 82 -8.80 -16.93 -26.25
C GLU A 82 -8.31 -18.37 -26.46
N THR A 83 -7.86 -18.67 -27.67
CA THR A 83 -7.22 -19.95 -28.03
C THR A 83 -5.90 -19.69 -28.70
N ILE A 84 -4.83 -20.20 -28.11
CA ILE A 84 -3.47 -20.10 -28.65
C ILE A 84 -3.10 -21.43 -29.29
N LYS A 85 -2.53 -21.38 -30.49
CA LYS A 85 -2.03 -22.55 -31.22
C LYS A 85 -0.57 -22.39 -31.60
N ASP A 86 0.15 -23.50 -31.58
CA ASP A 86 1.49 -23.59 -32.14
C ASP A 86 1.47 -23.55 -33.68
N VAL A 87 2.67 -23.55 -34.26
CA VAL A 87 2.88 -23.55 -35.72
C VAL A 87 2.30 -24.79 -36.43
N SER A 88 2.05 -25.87 -35.69
CA SER A 88 1.46 -27.11 -36.19
C SER A 88 -0.07 -27.09 -36.10
N GLY A 89 -0.65 -26.03 -35.54
CA GLY A 89 -2.07 -25.87 -35.30
C GLY A 89 -2.58 -26.56 -34.03
N ASN A 90 -1.69 -27.09 -33.18
CA ASN A 90 -2.10 -27.68 -31.91
C ASN A 90 -2.41 -26.58 -30.90
N VAL A 91 -3.51 -26.73 -30.16
CA VAL A 91 -3.87 -25.81 -29.09
C VAL A 91 -2.86 -25.97 -27.94
N THR A 92 -2.20 -24.87 -27.58
CA THR A 92 -1.25 -24.82 -26.46
C THR A 92 -1.87 -24.22 -25.20
N GLN A 93 -2.92 -23.42 -25.37
CA GLN A 93 -3.67 -22.82 -24.29
C GLN A 93 -5.07 -22.42 -24.74
N THR A 94 -6.03 -22.55 -23.84
CA THR A 94 -7.36 -21.94 -23.98
C THR A 94 -7.67 -21.17 -22.71
N ALA A 95 -8.14 -19.94 -22.85
CA ALA A 95 -8.61 -19.12 -21.74
C ALA A 95 -10.04 -18.65 -22.01
N GLU A 96 -10.95 -18.89 -21.08
CA GLU A 96 -12.30 -18.33 -21.12
C GLU A 96 -12.46 -17.36 -19.96
N THR A 97 -12.88 -16.13 -20.25
CA THR A 97 -13.11 -15.07 -19.28
C THR A 97 -14.55 -14.60 -19.39
N VAL A 98 -15.28 -14.64 -18.28
CA VAL A 98 -16.63 -14.09 -18.18
C VAL A 98 -16.59 -12.92 -17.21
N THR A 99 -16.98 -11.75 -17.67
CA THR A 99 -17.13 -10.54 -16.85
C THR A 99 -18.60 -10.18 -16.77
N THR A 100 -19.11 -9.98 -15.55
CA THR A 100 -20.46 -9.52 -15.26
C THR A 100 -20.39 -8.24 -14.46
N VAL A 101 -21.02 -7.18 -14.95
CA VAL A 101 -21.13 -5.88 -14.27
C VAL A 101 -22.59 -5.67 -13.89
N THR A 102 -22.83 -5.44 -12.61
CA THR A 102 -24.15 -5.05 -12.10
C THR A 102 -24.02 -3.68 -11.47
N ASP A 103 -24.92 -2.76 -11.83
CA ASP A 103 -24.98 -1.42 -11.26
C ASP A 103 -26.36 -1.20 -10.64
N SER A 104 -26.39 -0.61 -9.46
CA SER A 104 -27.62 -0.31 -8.75
C SER A 104 -27.47 0.99 -7.99
N THR A 105 -28.58 1.71 -7.81
CA THR A 105 -28.63 2.89 -6.95
C THR A 105 -29.83 2.75 -6.03
N VAL A 106 -29.57 2.75 -4.72
CA VAL A 106 -30.60 2.65 -3.68
C VAL A 106 -30.34 3.75 -2.67
N ASN A 107 -31.34 4.61 -2.44
CA ASN A 107 -31.23 5.76 -1.52
C ASN A 107 -29.91 6.53 -1.74
N GLY A 108 -29.70 7.03 -2.96
CA GLY A 108 -28.53 7.84 -3.32
C GLY A 108 -27.16 7.14 -3.31
N VAL A 109 -27.06 5.91 -2.77
CA VAL A 109 -25.85 5.09 -2.79
C VAL A 109 -25.80 4.29 -4.08
N ARG A 110 -24.76 4.52 -4.90
CA ARG A 110 -24.51 3.75 -6.12
C ARG A 110 -23.54 2.61 -5.81
N THR A 111 -23.92 1.40 -6.17
CA THR A 111 -23.09 0.20 -6.01
C THR A 111 -22.89 -0.46 -7.37
N THR A 112 -21.63 -0.57 -7.78
CA THR A 112 -21.21 -1.31 -8.96
C THR A 112 -20.49 -2.58 -8.51
N THR A 113 -20.95 -3.73 -8.95
CA THR A 113 -20.29 -5.02 -8.72
C THR A 113 -19.79 -5.57 -10.04
N THR A 114 -18.49 -5.87 -10.10
CA THR A 114 -17.86 -6.54 -11.24
C THR A 114 -17.38 -7.90 -10.79
N GLN A 115 -17.98 -8.95 -11.36
CA GLN A 115 -17.52 -10.32 -11.20
C GLN A 115 -16.78 -10.72 -12.47
N LYS A 116 -15.57 -11.27 -12.33
CA LYS A 116 -14.77 -11.77 -13.44
C LYS A 116 -14.30 -13.18 -13.12
N GLY A 117 -14.83 -14.16 -13.83
CA GLY A 117 -14.32 -15.53 -13.83
C GLY A 117 -13.35 -15.73 -14.99
N SER A 118 -12.25 -16.42 -14.77
CA SER A 118 -11.29 -16.78 -15.82
C SER A 118 -10.85 -18.22 -15.63
N THR A 119 -11.00 -19.03 -16.67
CA THR A 119 -10.59 -20.44 -16.70
C THR A 119 -9.50 -20.60 -17.75
N VAL A 120 -8.30 -20.98 -17.33
CA VAL A 120 -7.16 -21.22 -18.24
C VAL A 120 -6.81 -22.69 -18.23
N THR A 121 -6.81 -23.31 -19.41
CA THR A 121 -6.37 -24.69 -19.63
C THR A 121 -5.09 -24.71 -20.45
N ASP A 122 -4.04 -25.33 -19.92
CA ASP A 122 -2.77 -25.50 -20.64
C ASP A 122 -2.78 -26.72 -21.58
N ALA A 123 -1.74 -26.86 -22.40
CA ALA A 123 -1.58 -27.97 -23.35
C ALA A 123 -1.61 -29.37 -22.68
N SER A 124 -1.26 -29.45 -21.40
CA SER A 124 -1.29 -30.68 -20.59
C SER A 124 -2.66 -30.94 -19.95
N GLY A 125 -3.63 -30.05 -20.14
CA GLY A 125 -4.97 -30.14 -19.56
C GLY A 125 -5.05 -29.67 -18.11
N ASN A 126 -4.00 -29.02 -17.57
CA ASN A 126 -4.11 -28.43 -16.23
C ASN A 126 -4.97 -27.17 -16.31
N VAL A 127 -5.89 -27.08 -15.35
CA VAL A 127 -6.83 -25.97 -15.26
C VAL A 127 -6.44 -25.05 -14.10
N THR A 128 -6.41 -23.75 -14.36
CA THR A 128 -6.33 -22.69 -13.34
C THR A 128 -7.57 -21.82 -13.46
N ASN A 129 -8.31 -21.67 -12.37
CA ASN A 129 -9.44 -20.76 -12.30
C ASN A 129 -9.07 -19.54 -11.47
N VAL A 130 -9.47 -18.36 -11.93
CA VAL A 130 -9.35 -17.10 -11.20
C VAL A 130 -10.72 -16.44 -11.17
N ASN A 131 -11.25 -16.24 -9.97
CA ASN A 131 -12.52 -15.54 -9.76
C ASN A 131 -12.23 -14.22 -9.04
N ILE A 132 -12.65 -13.12 -9.62
CA ILE A 132 -12.54 -11.79 -9.04
C ILE A 132 -13.94 -11.28 -8.77
N SER A 133 -14.18 -10.76 -7.57
CA SER A 133 -15.37 -10.01 -7.23
C SER A 133 -14.95 -8.65 -6.71
N GLU A 134 -15.27 -7.60 -7.45
CA GLU A 134 -15.04 -6.22 -7.06
C GLU A 134 -16.37 -5.52 -6.80
N THR A 135 -16.50 -4.87 -5.66
CA THR A 135 -17.66 -4.05 -5.30
C THR A 135 -17.18 -2.64 -5.02
N ALA A 136 -17.59 -1.71 -5.88
CA ALA A 136 -17.37 -0.28 -5.72
C ALA A 136 -18.67 0.38 -5.25
N VAL A 137 -18.60 1.10 -4.13
CA VAL A 137 -19.70 1.83 -3.52
C VAL A 137 -19.36 3.31 -3.54
N LYS A 138 -20.25 4.12 -4.10
CA LYS A 138 -20.24 5.58 -3.96
C LYS A 138 -21.37 5.98 -3.01
N HIS A 139 -20.99 6.55 -1.87
CA HIS A 139 -21.91 6.93 -0.81
C HIS A 139 -22.58 8.28 -1.09
N GLU A 140 -23.70 8.55 -0.41
CA GLU A 140 -24.45 9.81 -0.56
C GLU A 140 -23.62 11.04 -0.20
N ASP A 141 -22.71 10.90 0.78
CA ASP A 141 -21.81 11.96 1.22
C ASP A 141 -20.70 12.28 0.20
N GLY A 142 -20.61 11.50 -0.90
CA GLY A 142 -19.61 11.64 -1.95
C GLY A 142 -18.35 10.80 -1.73
N SER A 143 -18.19 10.16 -0.57
CA SER A 143 -17.10 9.21 -0.32
C SER A 143 -17.25 7.95 -1.17
N SER A 144 -16.17 7.19 -1.30
CA SER A 144 -16.17 5.95 -2.08
C SER A 144 -15.40 4.84 -1.38
N THR A 145 -15.83 3.61 -1.61
CA THR A 145 -15.17 2.41 -1.11
C THR A 145 -15.12 1.35 -2.19
N VAL A 146 -14.02 0.63 -2.28
CA VAL A 146 -13.84 -0.50 -3.20
C VAL A 146 -13.36 -1.69 -2.39
N VAL A 147 -13.99 -2.84 -2.58
CA VAL A 147 -13.57 -4.13 -2.04
C VAL A 147 -13.39 -5.09 -3.19
N ARG A 148 -12.24 -5.72 -3.29
CA ARG A 148 -11.91 -6.70 -4.32
C ARG A 148 -11.44 -7.99 -3.69
N ALA A 149 -12.17 -9.07 -3.92
CA ALA A 149 -11.74 -10.43 -3.60
C ALA A 149 -11.19 -11.10 -4.87
N THR A 150 -10.02 -11.72 -4.76
CA THR A 150 -9.43 -12.58 -5.80
C THR A 150 -9.26 -13.97 -5.25
N GLU A 151 -9.98 -14.93 -5.82
CA GLU A 151 -9.82 -16.35 -5.55
C GLU A 151 -9.06 -16.99 -6.72
N THR A 152 -8.00 -17.73 -6.43
CA THR A 152 -7.26 -18.53 -7.40
C THR A 152 -7.37 -20.00 -7.02
N ILE A 153 -7.78 -20.84 -7.96
CA ILE A 153 -7.88 -22.29 -7.81
C ILE A 153 -6.89 -22.94 -8.77
N LYS A 154 -5.87 -23.59 -8.22
CA LYS A 154 -4.85 -24.32 -8.99
C LYS A 154 -4.65 -25.70 -8.41
N GLY A 155 -4.79 -26.73 -9.24
CA GLY A 155 -4.65 -28.13 -8.79
C GLY A 155 -5.63 -28.51 -7.67
N GLY A 156 -6.84 -27.93 -7.68
CA GLY A 156 -7.87 -28.16 -6.66
C GLY A 156 -7.68 -27.41 -5.33
N LYS A 157 -6.60 -26.63 -5.18
CA LYS A 157 -6.37 -25.79 -4.00
C LYS A 157 -6.82 -24.36 -4.29
N ALA A 158 -7.70 -23.83 -3.45
CA ALA A 158 -8.14 -22.44 -3.49
C ALA A 158 -7.29 -21.55 -2.57
N THR A 159 -6.98 -20.34 -3.02
CA THR A 159 -6.39 -19.26 -2.23
C THR A 159 -7.16 -17.98 -2.49
N THR A 160 -7.57 -17.29 -1.43
CA THR A 160 -8.33 -16.04 -1.52
C THR A 160 -7.55 -14.90 -0.89
N GLU A 161 -7.49 -13.78 -1.61
CA GLU A 161 -6.96 -12.51 -1.12
C GLU A 161 -8.01 -11.43 -1.30
N VAL A 162 -8.20 -10.59 -0.28
CA VAL A 162 -9.13 -9.47 -0.32
C VAL A 162 -8.33 -8.18 -0.17
N ALA A 163 -8.49 -7.27 -1.12
CA ALA A 163 -7.97 -5.90 -1.04
C ALA A 163 -9.14 -4.94 -0.89
N ALA A 164 -8.99 -3.92 -0.06
CA ALA A 164 -10.01 -2.92 0.14
C ALA A 164 -9.39 -1.52 0.24
N GLY A 165 -10.12 -0.52 -0.25
CA GLY A 165 -9.71 0.87 -0.16
C GLY A 165 -10.90 1.80 -0.07
N SER A 166 -10.73 2.95 0.57
CA SER A 166 -11.79 3.96 0.70
C SER A 166 -11.21 5.36 0.67
N ILE A 167 -11.94 6.30 0.05
CA ILE A 167 -11.54 7.70 -0.10
C ILE A 167 -12.70 8.58 0.38
N SER A 168 -12.40 9.60 1.18
CA SER A 168 -13.39 10.59 1.63
C SER A 168 -13.86 11.49 0.48
N ALA A 169 -15.01 12.14 0.66
CA ALA A 169 -15.60 12.99 -0.38
C ALA A 169 -14.68 14.15 -0.83
N ASP A 170 -13.87 14.68 0.08
CA ASP A 170 -12.88 15.74 -0.18
C ASP A 170 -11.53 15.20 -0.67
N GLY A 171 -11.37 13.88 -0.74
CA GLY A 171 -10.13 13.21 -1.15
C GLY A 171 -8.98 13.30 -0.14
N LYS A 172 -9.21 13.81 1.08
CA LYS A 172 -8.16 13.98 2.09
C LYS A 172 -7.86 12.74 2.90
N VAL A 173 -8.84 11.87 3.11
CA VAL A 173 -8.68 10.64 3.90
C VAL A 173 -8.73 9.45 2.97
N HIS A 174 -7.64 8.69 2.93
CA HIS A 174 -7.47 7.52 2.07
C HIS A 174 -7.07 6.31 2.91
N THR A 175 -7.90 5.27 2.90
CA THR A 175 -7.62 4.01 3.57
C THR A 175 -7.32 2.93 2.54
N THR A 176 -6.30 2.11 2.81
CA THR A 176 -5.95 0.94 1.99
C THR A 176 -5.57 -0.23 2.89
N ALA A 177 -5.97 -1.44 2.52
CA ALA A 177 -5.54 -2.64 3.22
C ALA A 177 -5.70 -3.89 2.35
N VAL A 178 -4.86 -4.90 2.61
CA VAL A 178 -4.95 -6.23 2.01
C VAL A 178 -5.11 -7.28 3.11
N SER A 179 -5.85 -8.36 2.85
CA SER A 179 -6.17 -9.40 3.85
C SER A 179 -4.94 -10.12 4.39
N SER A 180 -3.85 -10.17 3.62
CA SER A 180 -2.54 -10.68 4.05
C SER A 180 -1.87 -9.79 5.09
N ASP A 181 -2.19 -8.50 5.09
CA ASP A 181 -1.54 -7.52 5.94
C ASP A 181 -2.12 -7.60 7.34
N TYR A 182 -1.31 -7.27 8.34
CA TYR A 182 -1.77 -7.25 9.73
C TYR A 182 -2.47 -5.93 10.09
N GLU A 183 -2.29 -4.87 9.28
CA GLU A 183 -2.70 -3.51 9.59
C GLU A 183 -3.60 -2.92 8.49
N ILE A 184 -4.58 -2.13 8.90
CA ILE A 184 -5.36 -1.23 8.04
C ILE A 184 -4.80 0.19 8.24
N VAL A 185 -4.26 0.76 7.17
CA VAL A 185 -3.64 2.09 7.20
C VAL A 185 -4.56 3.10 6.54
N THR A 186 -4.80 4.20 7.26
CA THR A 186 -5.51 5.36 6.74
C THR A 186 -4.60 6.56 6.71
N SER A 187 -4.18 6.97 5.52
CA SER A 187 -3.43 8.21 5.33
C SER A 187 -4.39 9.40 5.34
N VAL A 188 -4.04 10.43 6.12
CA VAL A 188 -4.76 11.70 6.17
C VAL A 188 -3.89 12.79 5.57
N LYS A 189 -4.35 13.33 4.44
CA LYS A 189 -3.79 14.53 3.83
C LYS A 189 -4.36 15.76 4.55
N THR A 190 -3.51 16.39 5.33
CA THR A 190 -3.84 17.59 6.10
C THR A 190 -3.55 18.87 5.32
N ASP A 191 -4.27 19.94 5.62
CA ASP A 191 -3.92 21.28 5.14
C ASP A 191 -2.69 21.82 5.91
N GLY A 192 -1.83 22.60 5.27
CA GLY A 192 -0.63 23.19 5.88
C GLY A 192 0.51 23.42 4.89
N ASP A 193 1.57 24.08 5.36
CA ASP A 193 2.85 24.16 4.64
C ASP A 193 3.58 22.81 4.77
N GLU A 194 4.40 22.44 3.78
CA GLU A 194 5.18 21.19 3.85
C GLU A 194 5.96 21.08 5.18
N GLY A 195 5.76 19.99 5.90
CA GLY A 195 6.35 19.74 7.23
C GLY A 195 5.57 20.32 8.42
N ASN A 196 4.50 21.10 8.20
CA ASN A 196 3.64 21.65 9.27
C ASN A 196 2.18 21.35 8.99
N TYR A 197 1.61 20.44 9.77
CA TYR A 197 0.31 19.84 9.48
C TYR A 197 -0.67 20.02 10.63
N THR A 198 -1.96 20.09 10.31
CA THR A 198 -3.05 20.07 11.31
C THR A 198 -3.92 18.84 11.11
N LEU A 199 -4.04 18.02 12.16
CA LEU A 199 -4.89 16.84 12.17
C LEU A 199 -6.21 17.14 12.89
N SER A 200 -7.28 17.28 12.11
CA SER A 200 -8.61 17.59 12.63
C SER A 200 -9.36 16.36 13.12
N ASN A 201 -10.27 16.59 14.08
CA ASN A 201 -11.15 15.53 14.60
C ASN A 201 -12.05 14.96 13.49
N GLU A 202 -12.52 15.79 12.56
CA GLU A 202 -13.38 15.36 11.45
C GLU A 202 -12.68 14.37 10.51
N SER A 203 -11.42 14.66 10.12
CA SER A 203 -10.65 13.76 9.27
C SER A 203 -10.39 12.41 9.96
N VAL A 204 -10.12 12.44 11.27
CA VAL A 204 -9.92 11.21 12.05
C VAL A 204 -11.21 10.42 12.23
N GLN A 205 -12.34 11.05 12.52
CA GLN A 205 -13.64 10.34 12.57
C GLN A 205 -13.95 9.67 11.23
N THR A 206 -13.63 10.34 10.13
CA THR A 206 -13.76 9.77 8.79
C THR A 206 -12.82 8.58 8.61
N ALA A 207 -11.57 8.70 9.04
CA ALA A 207 -10.60 7.60 9.01
C ALA A 207 -11.08 6.37 9.79
N ILE A 208 -11.52 6.55 11.04
CA ILE A 208 -12.01 5.45 11.89
C ILE A 208 -13.26 4.77 11.28
N LYS A 209 -14.17 5.55 10.68
CA LYS A 209 -15.33 5.00 9.96
C LYS A 209 -14.89 4.14 8.76
N GLN A 210 -13.97 4.64 7.94
CA GLN A 210 -13.42 3.90 6.79
C GLN A 210 -12.72 2.61 7.23
N GLN A 211 -11.89 2.67 8.28
CA GLN A 211 -11.21 1.50 8.84
C GLN A 211 -12.20 0.45 9.34
N THR A 212 -13.26 0.86 10.03
CA THR A 212 -14.30 -0.05 10.53
C THR A 212 -15.03 -0.76 9.39
N PHE A 213 -15.36 -0.02 8.33
CA PHE A 213 -15.97 -0.62 7.13
C PHE A 213 -15.02 -1.63 6.47
N ILE A 214 -13.74 -1.27 6.31
CA ILE A 214 -12.73 -2.11 5.68
C ILE A 214 -12.42 -3.35 6.53
N GLU A 215 -12.35 -3.23 7.86
CA GLU A 215 -12.19 -4.37 8.77
C GLU A 215 -13.36 -5.36 8.60
N GLY A 216 -14.59 -4.86 8.43
CA GLY A 216 -15.75 -5.70 8.13
C GLY A 216 -15.61 -6.52 6.84
N ALA A 217 -14.89 -5.98 5.83
CA ALA A 217 -14.62 -6.66 4.57
C ALA A 217 -13.44 -7.64 4.64
N LEU A 218 -12.40 -7.32 5.41
CA LEU A 218 -11.16 -8.12 5.52
C LEU A 218 -11.20 -9.19 6.62
N GLY A 219 -12.10 -9.04 7.59
CA GLY A 219 -12.16 -9.86 8.80
C GLY A 219 -11.53 -9.16 10.00
N ALA A 220 -12.03 -9.49 11.20
CA ALA A 220 -11.66 -8.84 12.45
C ALA A 220 -10.19 -9.12 12.88
N GLY A 221 -9.68 -8.26 13.75
CA GLY A 221 -8.39 -8.47 14.42
C GLY A 221 -7.20 -7.85 13.67
N LYS A 222 -7.48 -6.94 12.74
CA LYS A 222 -6.46 -6.10 12.11
C LYS A 222 -6.08 -4.95 13.04
N GLU A 223 -4.79 -4.61 13.09
CA GLU A 223 -4.36 -3.36 13.69
C GLU A 223 -4.83 -2.19 12.81
N LYS A 224 -5.02 -1.02 13.42
CA LYS A 224 -5.46 0.18 12.72
C LYS A 224 -4.46 1.30 12.96
N ALA A 225 -4.14 2.04 11.91
CA ALA A 225 -3.27 3.20 12.00
C ALA A 225 -3.83 4.38 11.21
N VAL A 226 -3.91 5.53 11.87
CA VAL A 226 -4.07 6.83 11.21
C VAL A 226 -2.68 7.38 10.95
N GLU A 227 -2.37 7.69 9.70
CA GLU A 227 -1.04 8.08 9.26
C GLU A 227 -1.04 9.49 8.66
N ILE A 228 -0.04 10.29 9.02
CA ILE A 228 0.34 11.50 8.28
C ILE A 228 1.70 11.26 7.67
N PHE A 229 1.80 11.49 6.36
CA PHE A 229 3.04 11.37 5.61
C PHE A 229 3.56 12.74 5.17
N SER A 230 4.88 12.89 5.25
CA SER A 230 5.60 14.05 4.71
C SER A 230 6.87 13.62 3.99
N ASP A 231 7.14 14.23 2.84
CA ASP A 231 8.43 14.10 2.15
C ASP A 231 9.52 14.96 2.80
N THR A 232 9.17 15.86 3.74
CA THR A 232 10.15 16.67 4.45
C THR A 232 10.93 15.81 5.45
N ARG A 233 12.08 16.33 5.89
CA ARG A 233 12.85 15.71 6.96
C ARG A 233 12.19 15.94 8.32
N ASP A 234 11.91 17.20 8.61
CA ASP A 234 11.34 17.64 9.87
C ASP A 234 9.81 17.74 9.70
N ILE A 235 9.07 17.19 10.66
CA ILE A 235 7.60 17.17 10.66
C ILE A 235 7.06 17.66 12.00
N SER A 236 6.05 18.53 11.92
CA SER A 236 5.30 19.09 13.02
C SER A 236 3.81 18.87 12.76
N VAL A 237 3.09 18.29 13.73
CA VAL A 237 1.65 18.02 13.62
C VAL A 237 0.92 18.63 14.80
N SER A 238 0.01 19.57 14.54
CA SER A 238 -0.95 20.07 15.51
C SER A 238 -2.18 19.16 15.51
N VAL A 239 -2.35 18.38 16.58
CA VAL A 239 -3.48 17.46 16.75
C VAL A 239 -4.54 18.13 17.61
N GLU A 240 -5.76 18.25 17.09
CA GLU A 240 -6.88 18.84 17.84
C GLU A 240 -7.24 18.01 19.09
N LYS A 241 -7.71 18.69 20.13
CA LYS A 241 -8.04 18.12 21.45
C LYS A 241 -8.84 16.79 21.42
N GLU A 242 -9.91 16.74 20.65
CA GLU A 242 -10.85 15.60 20.63
C GLU A 242 -10.32 14.41 19.83
N THR A 243 -9.30 14.63 19.01
CA THR A 243 -8.80 13.67 18.04
C THR A 243 -8.11 12.47 18.69
N PHE A 244 -7.42 12.66 19.81
CA PHE A 244 -6.77 11.58 20.55
C PHE A 244 -7.76 10.57 21.12
N GLU A 245 -8.86 11.05 21.71
CA GLU A 245 -9.95 10.21 22.21
C GLU A 245 -10.61 9.44 21.07
N CYS A 246 -10.87 10.09 19.93
CA CYS A 246 -11.44 9.41 18.76
C CYS A 246 -10.56 8.25 18.26
N MET A 247 -9.23 8.42 18.19
CA MET A 247 -8.33 7.35 17.77
C MET A 247 -8.24 6.22 18.82
N ALA A 248 -8.18 6.57 20.10
CA ALA A 248 -8.14 5.60 21.19
C ALA A 248 -9.41 4.74 21.24
N ASP A 249 -10.59 5.35 21.16
CA ASP A 249 -11.88 4.65 21.10
C ASP A 249 -12.02 3.80 19.84
N GLY A 250 -11.44 4.28 18.73
CA GLY A 250 -11.31 3.54 17.48
C GLY A 250 -10.34 2.36 17.56
N ASN A 251 -9.58 2.18 18.66
CA ASN A 251 -8.47 1.24 18.76
C ASN A 251 -7.48 1.37 17.59
N ALA A 252 -7.19 2.61 17.21
CA ALA A 252 -6.21 2.95 16.18
C ALA A 252 -4.96 3.55 16.81
N SER A 253 -3.80 3.26 16.24
CA SER A 253 -2.56 3.98 16.49
C SER A 253 -2.50 5.25 15.65
N PHE A 254 -1.65 6.19 16.04
CA PHE A 254 -1.31 7.36 15.23
C PHE A 254 0.14 7.25 14.77
N ARG A 255 0.41 7.49 13.49
CA ARG A 255 1.75 7.41 12.90
C ARG A 255 2.09 8.67 12.13
N MET A 256 3.23 9.27 12.48
CA MET A 256 3.83 10.38 11.75
C MET A 256 5.01 9.84 10.96
N VAL A 257 5.01 9.98 9.63
CA VAL A 257 6.08 9.51 8.74
C VAL A 257 6.73 10.70 8.05
N SER A 258 8.06 10.73 8.08
CA SER A 258 8.87 11.71 7.36
C SER A 258 10.02 11.05 6.60
N SER A 259 10.77 11.82 5.82
CA SER A 259 11.91 11.27 5.08
C SER A 259 13.03 10.73 5.99
N GLN A 260 13.13 11.18 7.26
CA GLN A 260 14.13 10.65 8.22
C GLN A 260 13.63 9.48 9.07
N GLY A 261 12.35 9.13 9.04
CA GLY A 261 11.84 8.03 9.86
C GLY A 261 10.36 8.16 10.23
N SER A 262 9.97 7.63 11.38
CA SER A 262 8.59 7.71 11.86
C SER A 262 8.47 7.79 13.39
N MET A 263 7.34 8.31 13.87
CA MET A 263 6.89 8.18 15.25
C MET A 263 5.52 7.51 15.27
N THR A 264 5.37 6.44 16.04
CA THR A 264 4.11 5.70 16.20
C THR A 264 3.65 5.74 17.66
N PHE A 265 2.43 6.22 17.85
CA PHE A 265 1.77 6.42 19.14
C PHE A 265 0.69 5.35 19.29
N GLY A 266 0.89 4.43 20.24
CA GLY A 266 -0.10 3.41 20.57
C GLY A 266 -1.24 3.93 21.45
N CYS A 267 -2.28 3.12 21.64
CA CYS A 267 -3.51 3.53 22.33
C CYS A 267 -3.27 4.06 23.75
N ASP A 268 -2.34 3.49 24.52
CA ASP A 268 -1.98 3.98 25.87
C ASP A 268 -1.55 5.46 25.84
N VAL A 269 -0.75 5.85 24.84
CA VAL A 269 -0.31 7.23 24.66
C VAL A 269 -1.46 8.12 24.24
N LEU A 270 -2.27 7.68 23.28
CA LEU A 270 -3.42 8.43 22.80
C LEU A 270 -4.43 8.70 23.93
N SER A 271 -4.75 7.68 24.74
CA SER A 271 -5.62 7.81 25.91
C SER A 271 -5.06 8.77 26.97
N SER A 272 -3.74 8.79 27.19
CA SER A 272 -3.10 9.73 28.11
C SER A 272 -3.15 11.19 27.61
N LEU A 273 -3.08 11.37 26.30
CA LEU A 273 -3.16 12.69 25.64
C LEU A 273 -4.61 13.17 25.48
N SER A 274 -5.62 12.29 25.60
CA SER A 274 -7.02 12.66 25.61
C SER A 274 -7.33 13.69 26.71
N GLY A 275 -8.13 14.70 26.37
CA GLY A 275 -8.54 15.77 27.29
C GLY A 275 -7.53 16.91 27.47
N LYS A 276 -6.29 16.79 26.94
CA LYS A 276 -5.37 17.92 26.79
C LYS A 276 -5.95 18.95 25.80
N ASN A 277 -5.43 20.18 25.76
CA ASN A 277 -5.73 21.08 24.64
C ASN A 277 -5.01 20.57 23.38
N ASP A 278 -5.19 21.26 22.24
CA ASP A 278 -4.44 20.96 21.01
C ASP A 278 -2.96 20.69 21.31
N VAL A 279 -2.46 19.57 20.77
CA VAL A 279 -1.11 19.08 21.03
C VAL A 279 -0.27 19.26 19.78
N LEU A 280 0.82 20.00 19.91
CA LEU A 280 1.85 20.09 18.88
C LEU A 280 2.87 18.98 19.09
N LEU A 281 2.95 18.04 18.15
CA LEU A 281 3.91 16.95 18.10
C LEU A 281 5.02 17.29 17.11
N LEU A 282 6.28 17.10 17.50
CA LEU A 282 7.44 17.44 16.69
C LEU A 282 8.37 16.24 16.55
N PHE A 283 8.76 15.95 15.31
CA PHE A 283 9.87 15.08 14.96
C PHE A 283 10.80 15.80 14.00
N ALA A 284 11.91 16.32 14.52
CA ALA A 284 12.82 17.15 13.75
C ALA A 284 14.28 16.84 14.08
N ALA A 285 15.18 17.24 13.20
CA ALA A 285 16.58 17.39 13.59
C ALA A 285 16.71 18.46 14.69
N ALA A 286 17.61 18.21 15.64
CA ALA A 286 17.81 19.14 16.75
C ALA A 286 18.57 20.40 16.29
N ASP A 287 18.07 21.57 16.69
CA ASP A 287 18.76 22.84 16.51
C ASP A 287 19.81 23.03 17.62
N ARG A 288 21.09 23.12 17.27
CA ARG A 288 22.16 23.35 18.26
C ARG A 288 22.02 24.69 18.98
N SER A 289 21.31 25.65 18.38
CA SER A 289 21.07 26.96 18.99
C SER A 289 20.11 26.90 20.18
N SER A 290 19.19 25.90 20.19
CA SER A 290 18.22 25.71 21.28
C SER A 290 18.74 24.86 22.44
N MET A 291 19.93 24.26 22.31
CA MET A 291 20.56 23.41 23.31
C MET A 291 21.27 24.20 24.42
N THR A 292 21.48 23.56 25.57
CA THR A 292 22.40 24.06 26.60
C THR A 292 23.85 23.94 26.16
N SER A 293 24.76 24.67 26.81
CA SER A 293 26.20 24.52 26.53
C SER A 293 26.71 23.12 26.85
N ALA A 294 26.20 22.49 27.92
CA ALA A 294 26.57 21.14 28.31
C ALA A 294 26.11 20.10 27.29
N GLN A 295 24.88 20.21 26.79
CA GLN A 295 24.37 19.36 25.70
C GLN A 295 25.22 19.49 24.43
N ARG A 296 25.60 20.71 24.04
CA ARG A 296 26.41 20.92 22.83
C ARG A 296 27.80 20.30 22.92
N GLU A 297 28.39 20.26 24.11
CA GLU A 297 29.74 19.77 24.35
C GLU A 297 29.86 18.26 24.18
N ILE A 298 28.79 17.51 24.47
CA ILE A 298 28.81 16.04 24.38
C ILE A 298 28.35 15.50 23.01
N ILE A 299 27.77 16.34 22.15
CA ILE A 299 27.33 15.92 20.81
C ILE A 299 28.55 15.65 19.94
N GLU A 300 28.70 14.38 19.57
CA GLU A 300 29.80 13.89 18.75
C GLU A 300 29.67 14.40 17.29
N SER A 301 30.81 14.51 16.61
CA SER A 301 30.80 14.91 15.20
C SER A 301 30.27 13.75 14.35
N GLY A 302 29.36 14.03 13.41
CA GLY A 302 28.75 13.01 12.56
C GLY A 302 27.54 12.30 13.16
N SER A 303 27.17 12.60 14.41
CA SER A 303 25.94 12.07 15.01
C SER A 303 24.68 12.58 14.32
N THR A 304 23.65 11.75 14.30
CA THR A 304 22.29 12.21 14.02
C THR A 304 21.65 12.66 15.34
N VAL A 305 21.23 13.92 15.42
CA VAL A 305 20.62 14.49 16.64
C VAL A 305 19.19 14.90 16.35
N LEU A 306 18.27 14.39 17.15
CA LEU A 306 16.84 14.55 17.00
C LEU A 306 16.29 15.39 18.16
N ASN A 307 15.31 16.23 17.84
CA ASN A 307 14.47 16.90 18.82
C ASN A 307 13.06 16.34 18.68
N LEU A 308 12.64 15.60 19.71
CA LEU A 308 11.27 15.13 19.85
C LEU A 308 10.57 16.02 20.87
N ALA A 309 9.37 16.48 20.56
CA ALA A 309 8.61 17.30 21.49
C ALA A 309 7.10 17.06 21.38
N ALA A 310 6.42 17.26 22.52
CA ALA A 310 4.97 17.35 22.60
C ALA A 310 4.63 18.57 23.46
N THR A 311 3.79 19.47 22.95
CA THR A 311 3.40 20.71 23.66
C THR A 311 1.89 20.86 23.65
N SER A 312 1.28 21.16 24.79
CA SER A 312 -0.16 21.48 24.89
C SER A 312 -0.37 22.77 25.67
N GLY A 313 -1.16 23.70 25.13
CA GLY A 313 -1.39 25.01 25.75
C GLY A 313 -0.11 25.81 26.04
N GLY A 314 0.91 25.66 25.20
CA GLY A 314 2.23 26.31 25.34
C GLY A 314 3.16 25.70 26.39
N LYS A 315 2.82 24.55 26.98
CA LYS A 315 3.67 23.83 27.94
C LYS A 315 4.15 22.52 27.35
N SER A 316 5.43 22.19 27.58
CA SER A 316 5.96 20.88 27.24
C SER A 316 5.25 19.81 28.07
N ILE A 317 4.77 18.77 27.39
CA ILE A 317 4.14 17.58 27.98
C ILE A 317 4.89 16.30 27.57
N GLY A 318 6.14 16.44 27.11
CA GLY A 318 6.95 15.32 26.63
C GLY A 318 7.21 14.23 27.68
N ASN A 319 7.06 14.52 28.98
CA ASN A 319 7.18 13.55 30.06
C ASN A 319 5.82 12.98 30.52
N GLU A 320 4.72 13.38 29.89
CA GLU A 320 3.34 13.02 30.26
C GLU A 320 2.69 12.12 29.20
N LEU A 321 3.49 11.35 28.44
CA LEU A 321 2.99 10.52 27.34
C LEU A 321 2.13 9.35 27.84
N GLY A 322 2.33 8.88 29.07
CA GLY A 322 1.50 7.83 29.69
C GLY A 322 1.58 6.45 29.03
N GLY A 323 2.54 6.25 28.12
CA GLY A 323 2.77 5.02 27.39
C GLY A 323 4.08 5.09 26.60
N LYS A 324 4.28 4.12 25.70
CA LYS A 324 5.47 4.01 24.86
C LYS A 324 5.21 4.50 23.44
N VAL A 325 6.11 5.31 22.92
CA VAL A 325 6.17 5.75 21.52
C VAL A 325 7.28 4.99 20.82
N ILE A 326 6.98 4.41 19.67
CA ILE A 326 7.98 3.76 18.82
C ILE A 326 8.50 4.82 17.84
N VAL A 327 9.80 5.07 17.87
CA VAL A 327 10.46 6.01 16.96
C VAL A 327 11.42 5.22 16.08
N THR A 328 11.24 5.33 14.77
CA THR A 328 12.17 4.76 13.78
C THR A 328 12.94 5.89 13.12
N VAL A 329 14.24 5.69 12.90
CA VAL A 329 15.12 6.72 12.34
C VAL A 329 16.04 6.06 11.32
N LYS A 330 16.05 6.59 10.11
CA LYS A 330 17.00 6.18 9.08
C LYS A 330 18.40 6.56 9.50
N TYR A 331 19.29 5.59 9.54
CA TYR A 331 20.68 5.75 9.93
C TYR A 331 21.53 4.68 9.26
N ALA A 332 22.51 5.12 8.46
CA ALA A 332 23.48 4.24 7.82
C ALA A 332 24.72 4.16 8.71
N ALA A 333 24.86 3.08 9.48
CA ALA A 333 26.03 2.84 10.29
C ALA A 333 27.25 2.53 9.41
N GLU A 334 28.44 2.89 9.88
CA GLU A 334 29.69 2.48 9.23
C GLU A 334 29.87 0.95 9.26
N ASP A 335 30.64 0.41 8.30
CA ASP A 335 30.90 -1.03 8.20
C ASP A 335 31.55 -1.58 9.49
N GLY A 336 31.02 -2.71 9.98
CA GLY A 336 31.43 -3.32 11.25
C GLY A 336 30.94 -2.61 12.51
N LYS A 337 30.13 -1.54 12.39
CA LYS A 337 29.55 -0.82 13.53
C LYS A 337 28.04 -1.02 13.63
N SER A 338 27.50 -0.66 14.80
CA SER A 338 26.07 -0.63 15.08
C SER A 338 25.65 0.74 15.57
N ALA A 339 24.48 1.17 15.13
CA ALA A 339 23.91 2.43 15.56
C ALA A 339 23.34 2.31 16.98
N VAL A 340 23.70 3.25 17.85
CA VAL A 340 23.26 3.32 19.25
C VAL A 340 22.71 4.70 19.56
N ALA A 341 21.50 4.71 20.11
CA ALA A 341 20.78 5.89 20.55
C ALA A 341 21.00 6.21 22.03
N TYR A 342 21.13 7.50 22.30
CA TYR A 342 21.30 8.09 23.60
C TYR A 342 20.33 9.25 23.80
N TYR A 343 19.71 9.31 24.97
CA TYR A 343 19.07 10.51 25.50
C TYR A 343 20.14 11.45 26.07
N ILE A 344 20.01 12.75 25.82
CA ILE A 344 20.87 13.79 26.39
C ILE A 344 20.03 14.70 27.29
N ASP A 345 20.31 14.70 28.59
CA ASP A 345 19.62 15.58 29.54
C ASP A 345 20.12 17.04 29.47
N GLU A 346 19.50 17.94 30.24
CA GLU A 346 19.83 19.38 30.24
C GLU A 346 21.26 19.67 30.76
N ASP A 347 21.76 18.80 31.65
CA ASP A 347 23.09 18.86 32.25
C ASP A 347 24.17 18.23 31.33
N GLY A 348 23.79 17.71 30.17
CA GLY A 348 24.69 17.08 29.20
C GLY A 348 25.08 15.64 29.55
N ASN A 349 24.35 14.96 30.44
CA ASN A 349 24.59 13.55 30.68
C ASN A 349 24.03 12.70 29.54
N LYS A 350 24.84 11.74 29.07
CA LYS A 350 24.50 10.79 28.02
C LYS A 350 23.91 9.52 28.63
N LEU A 351 22.62 9.25 28.40
CA LEU A 351 21.89 8.10 28.92
C LEU A 351 21.48 7.17 27.77
N ARG A 352 21.99 5.94 27.76
CA ARG A 352 21.71 4.98 26.68
C ARG A 352 20.22 4.63 26.67
N VAL A 353 19.59 4.69 25.49
CA VAL A 353 18.22 4.20 25.33
C VAL A 353 18.22 2.70 25.59
N SER A 354 17.41 2.24 26.55
CA SER A 354 17.42 0.83 26.96
C SER A 354 16.72 -0.06 25.94
N ASP A 355 15.55 0.36 25.48
CA ASP A 355 14.75 -0.35 24.50
C ASP A 355 15.06 0.21 23.10
N GLN A 356 16.13 -0.29 22.50
CA GLN A 356 16.52 0.07 21.13
C GLN A 356 17.03 -1.14 20.35
N SER A 357 16.93 -1.06 19.03
CA SER A 357 17.53 -2.01 18.09
C SER A 357 17.98 -1.31 16.81
N TYR A 358 18.95 -1.89 16.13
CA TYR A 358 19.38 -1.46 14.80
C TYR A 358 19.16 -2.59 13.80
N ASP A 359 18.47 -2.28 12.71
CA ASP A 359 18.36 -3.15 11.54
C ASP A 359 19.31 -2.63 10.46
N ALA A 360 20.42 -3.35 10.26
CA ALA A 360 21.44 -3.01 9.28
C ALA A 360 20.96 -3.23 7.83
N GLU A 361 19.98 -4.11 7.59
CA GLU A 361 19.45 -4.36 6.26
C GLU A 361 18.60 -3.19 5.77
N SER A 362 17.72 -2.67 6.63
CA SER A 362 16.89 -1.51 6.31
C SER A 362 17.56 -0.16 6.63
N GLY A 363 18.66 -0.16 7.38
CA GLY A 363 19.34 1.05 7.83
C GLY A 363 18.48 1.87 8.79
N MET A 364 17.81 1.19 9.74
CA MET A 364 16.85 1.81 10.66
C MET A 364 17.21 1.55 12.12
N VAL A 365 17.30 2.63 12.90
CA VAL A 365 17.30 2.56 14.37
C VAL A 365 15.87 2.61 14.86
N ILE A 366 15.51 1.70 15.75
CA ILE A 366 14.21 1.65 16.42
C ILE A 366 14.45 1.96 17.89
N MET A 367 13.72 2.93 18.42
CA MET A 367 13.74 3.32 19.83
C MET A 367 12.33 3.23 20.39
N ILE A 368 12.18 2.70 21.59
CA ILE A 368 10.92 2.70 22.33
C ILE A 368 11.05 3.66 23.50
N LEU A 369 10.32 4.77 23.42
CA LEU A 369 10.51 5.93 24.28
C LEU A 369 9.29 6.18 25.17
N GLU A 370 9.53 6.53 26.44
CA GLU A 370 8.48 6.91 27.40
C GLU A 370 8.39 8.43 27.59
N HIS A 371 9.34 9.17 27.02
CA HIS A 371 9.36 10.62 27.06
C HIS A 371 10.04 11.23 25.83
N PHE A 372 9.76 12.51 25.59
CA PHE A 372 10.34 13.29 24.49
C PHE A 372 11.42 14.25 24.97
N SER A 373 12.52 14.29 24.23
CA SER A 373 13.68 15.14 24.49
C SER A 373 14.63 15.16 23.29
N ILE A 374 15.89 15.53 23.53
CA ILE A 374 16.98 15.45 22.56
C ILE A 374 17.59 14.05 22.60
N TYR A 375 17.68 13.43 21.42
CA TYR A 375 18.29 12.12 21.23
C TYR A 375 19.44 12.20 20.25
N MET A 376 20.49 11.45 20.50
CA MET A 376 21.68 11.35 19.66
C MET A 376 21.88 9.89 19.23
N ILE A 377 22.07 9.67 17.94
CA ILE A 377 22.42 8.38 17.36
C ILE A 377 23.86 8.45 16.84
N VAL A 378 24.66 7.50 17.28
CA VAL A 378 26.09 7.37 16.95
C VAL A 378 26.43 5.94 16.59
N ASP A 379 27.53 5.77 15.88
CA ASP A 379 28.13 4.48 15.64
C ASP A 379 28.89 3.98 16.87
N GLU A 380 28.68 2.74 17.25
CA GLU A 380 29.48 2.01 18.23
C GLU A 380 29.99 0.69 17.63
N GLU A 381 31.12 0.20 18.14
CA GLU A 381 31.63 -1.12 17.75
C GLU A 381 30.56 -2.18 17.98
N SER A 382 30.27 -2.97 16.94
CA SER A 382 29.34 -4.09 17.09
C SER A 382 29.90 -5.08 18.11
N ALA A 383 29.08 -5.48 19.08
CA ALA A 383 29.43 -6.60 19.94
C ALA A 383 29.48 -7.87 19.06
N GLU A 384 30.67 -8.26 18.60
CA GLU A 384 30.85 -9.52 17.89
C GLU A 384 30.32 -10.68 18.75
N ASN A 385 29.55 -11.56 18.12
CA ASN A 385 28.98 -12.77 18.70
C ASN A 385 30.07 -13.67 19.34
N GLU A 386 30.23 -13.57 20.66
CA GLU A 386 30.67 -14.70 21.48
C GLU A 386 29.53 -15.74 21.52
N SER A 387 29.39 -16.49 20.42
CA SER A 387 28.92 -17.89 20.30
C SER A 387 28.19 -18.13 18.99
N GLY A 388 28.78 -18.99 18.16
CA GLY A 388 28.20 -19.41 16.89
C GLY A 388 26.93 -20.22 17.07
N LEU A 389 25.90 -19.84 16.33
CA LEU A 389 24.85 -20.74 15.84
C LEU A 389 24.34 -20.19 14.51
N THR A 390 24.89 -20.73 13.43
CA THR A 390 24.40 -20.53 12.06
C THR A 390 23.02 -21.18 11.93
N ILE A 391 21.94 -20.39 11.95
CA ILE A 391 20.62 -20.87 11.54
C ILE A 391 20.46 -20.58 10.05
N TYR A 392 20.53 -21.65 9.25
CA TYR A 392 20.10 -21.64 7.85
C TYR A 392 18.58 -21.39 7.80
N ILE A 393 18.15 -20.25 7.26
CA ILE A 393 16.78 -20.10 6.76
C ILE A 393 16.81 -20.34 5.25
N VAL A 394 16.16 -21.41 4.83
CA VAL A 394 15.96 -21.80 3.43
C VAL A 394 15.04 -20.78 2.75
N ASN A 395 15.45 -20.34 1.56
CA ASN A 395 14.74 -19.46 0.65
C ASN A 395 13.24 -19.79 0.47
N ALA A 396 12.39 -18.80 0.70
CA ALA A 396 11.14 -18.62 -0.04
C ALA A 396 10.91 -17.10 -0.20
N ALA A 397 10.99 -16.63 -1.45
CA ALA A 397 10.83 -15.23 -1.81
C ALA A 397 9.40 -14.73 -1.52
N ALA A 398 9.29 -13.66 -0.74
CA ALA A 398 8.16 -12.74 -0.72
C ALA A 398 8.66 -11.38 -0.19
N PRO A 399 8.41 -10.25 -0.88
CA PRO A 399 8.71 -8.93 -0.34
C PRO A 399 7.58 -8.53 0.60
N VAL A 400 7.76 -8.74 1.91
CA VAL A 400 6.89 -8.16 2.95
C VAL A 400 7.80 -7.33 3.85
N VAL A 401 7.93 -6.06 3.47
CA VAL A 401 8.31 -4.98 4.38
C VAL A 401 7.18 -4.83 5.40
N LEU A 402 7.52 -4.53 6.66
CA LEU A 402 6.65 -4.33 7.84
C LEU A 402 6.29 -5.61 8.63
N LEU A 403 7.18 -6.08 9.51
CA LEU A 403 6.82 -6.97 10.64
C LEU A 403 7.84 -6.84 11.80
N ILE A 404 7.86 -5.71 12.50
CA ILE A 404 8.56 -5.60 13.81
C ILE A 404 7.60 -5.26 14.97
N ILE A 405 6.33 -4.92 14.70
CA ILE A 405 5.37 -4.59 15.78
C ILE A 405 4.92 -5.83 16.60
N VAL A 406 5.04 -7.05 16.06
CA VAL A 406 4.49 -8.27 16.69
C VAL A 406 5.35 -8.85 17.82
N GLY A 407 6.63 -8.49 17.93
CA GLY A 407 7.53 -9.04 18.96
C GLY A 407 7.22 -8.59 20.40
N VAL A 408 6.59 -7.42 20.57
CA VAL A 408 6.37 -6.81 21.90
C VAL A 408 4.99 -7.12 22.48
N ILE A 409 3.99 -7.46 21.65
CA ILE A 409 2.62 -7.69 22.11
C ILE A 409 2.38 -9.13 22.59
N ILE A 410 3.12 -10.11 22.06
CA ILE A 410 2.95 -11.53 22.45
C ILE A 410 3.51 -11.83 23.86
N TYR A 411 4.44 -11.02 24.39
CA TYR A 411 4.96 -11.24 25.75
C TYR A 411 3.97 -10.85 26.86
N ARG A 412 2.91 -10.09 26.56
CA ARG A 412 1.91 -9.62 27.55
C ARG A 412 0.71 -10.57 27.76
N ARG A 413 0.69 -11.75 27.12
CA ARG A 413 -0.33 -12.79 27.38
C ARG A 413 0.20 -14.06 28.09
N MET A 414 1.44 -14.05 28.57
CA MET A 414 2.00 -15.14 29.41
C MET A 414 2.74 -14.61 30.66
N ALA A 415 2.17 -13.64 31.36
CA ALA A 415 2.51 -13.32 32.74
C ALA A 415 1.24 -12.97 33.53
#